data_AF-A0AAD2ZTG8-F1
#
_entry.id   AF-A0AAD2ZTG8-F1
#
_cell.length_a   1.000
_cell.length_b   1.000
_cell.length_c   1.000
_cell.angle_alpha   90.00
_cell.angle_beta   90.00
_cell.angle_gamma   90.00
#
_symmetry.space_group_name_H-M   'P 1'
#
loop_
_entity.id
_entity.type
_entity.pdbx_description
1 polymer ?
#
loop_
_entity_poly.entity_id
_entity_poly.type
_entity_poly.pdbx_seq_one_letter_code
_entity_poly.pdbx_strand_id
1 'polypeptide(L)'
;MANAHDTHHEGNHGSVKSYMIGFVLSIILTAIPFGLAMTASLPKNLTVLIIVAMAVIQVVVHLVYFLHMDRSKEQRNNVSTFLFTTLVIALLVGLSLWIMFSIHFEMLAK
;
A
#
# COMPACT_ATOMS: atom_id res chain seq x y z
N MET A 1 -2.01 4.82 -58.24
CA MET A 1 -1.23 5.56 -57.24
C MET A 1 -1.64 5.05 -55.88
N ALA A 2 -0.79 4.23 -55.26
CA ALA A 2 -1.01 3.71 -53.91
C ALA A 2 -0.57 4.77 -52.90
N ASN A 3 -1.51 5.32 -52.12
CA ASN A 3 -1.18 6.09 -50.93
C ASN A 3 -1.25 5.14 -49.74
N ALA A 4 -0.06 4.73 -49.28
CA ALA A 4 0.13 4.11 -47.98
C ALA A 4 -0.26 5.13 -46.90
N HIS A 5 -1.31 4.83 -46.14
CA HIS A 5 -1.60 5.53 -44.90
C HIS A 5 -1.06 4.65 -43.77
N ASP A 6 0.20 4.88 -43.41
CA ASP A 6 0.78 4.43 -42.16
C ASP A 6 -0.02 5.03 -41.01
N THR A 7 -0.94 4.22 -40.48
CA THR A 7 -1.63 4.49 -39.23
C THR A 7 -0.99 3.60 -38.18
N HIS A 8 0.15 4.05 -37.66
CA HIS A 8 0.70 3.51 -36.43
C HIS A 8 -0.27 3.84 -35.29
N HIS A 9 -1.22 2.93 -35.07
CA HIS A 9 -2.06 2.90 -33.89
C HIS A 9 -1.18 2.57 -32.67
N GLU A 10 -0.62 3.59 -32.02
CA GLU A 10 -0.10 3.51 -30.65
C GLU A 10 -1.26 3.34 -29.66
N GLY A 11 -1.88 2.16 -29.71
CA GLY A 11 -2.99 1.78 -28.83
C GLY A 11 -2.51 1.18 -27.52
N ASN A 12 -2.83 1.85 -26.41
CA ASN A 12 -3.22 1.20 -25.16
C ASN A 12 -2.14 0.58 -24.24
N HIS A 13 -0.88 1.04 -24.26
CA HIS A 13 0.18 0.55 -23.34
C HIS A 13 0.12 1.07 -21.88
N GLY A 14 -1.00 1.68 -21.45
CA GLY A 14 -1.15 2.18 -20.08
C GLY A 14 -1.11 1.08 -19.02
N SER A 15 -1.68 -0.09 -19.33
CA SER A 15 -1.79 -1.21 -18.36
C SER A 15 -0.43 -1.84 -18.06
N VAL A 16 0.30 -2.34 -19.07
CA VAL A 16 1.57 -3.06 -18.85
C VAL A 16 2.64 -2.15 -18.23
N LYS A 17 2.72 -0.89 -18.67
CA LYS A 17 3.67 0.08 -18.12
C LYS A 17 3.34 0.43 -16.66
N SER A 18 2.06 0.59 -16.31
CA SER A 18 1.60 0.86 -14.95
C SER A 18 1.89 -0.32 -14.01
N TYR A 19 1.57 -1.55 -14.43
CA TYR A 19 1.90 -2.77 -13.68
C TYR A 19 3.41 -2.92 -13.47
N MET A 20 4.22 -2.64 -14.49
CA MET A 20 5.68 -2.74 -14.39
C MET A 20 6.26 -1.68 -13.45
N ILE A 21 5.76 -0.45 -13.47
CA ILE A 21 6.13 0.57 -12.47
C ILE A 21 5.75 0.11 -11.05
N GLY A 22 4.53 -0.38 -10.86
CA GLY A 22 4.03 -0.82 -9.55
C GLY A 22 4.84 -2.00 -9.00
N PHE A 23 5.22 -2.92 -9.88
CA PHE A 23 6.05 -4.07 -9.55
C PHE A 23 7.45 -3.65 -9.09
N VAL A 24 8.14 -2.80 -9.84
CA VAL A 24 9.47 -2.30 -9.46
C VAL A 24 9.40 -1.51 -8.16
N LEU A 25 8.40 -0.65 -8.00
CA LEU A 25 8.21 0.14 -6.79
C LEU A 25 7.96 -0.76 -5.58
N SER A 26 7.14 -1.80 -5.73
CA SER A 26 6.86 -2.79 -4.69
C SER A 26 8.10 -3.56 -4.25
N ILE A 27 8.97 -3.95 -5.20
CA ILE A 27 10.24 -4.61 -4.88
C ILE A 27 11.14 -3.68 -4.07
N ILE A 28 11.33 -2.44 -4.52
CA ILE A 28 12.18 -1.46 -3.83
C ILE A 28 11.66 -1.22 -2.41
N LEU A 29 10.34 -1.03 -2.28
CA LEU A 29 9.71 -0.73 -1.02
C LEU A 29 9.72 -1.93 -0.05
N THR A 30 9.95 -3.15 -0.54
CA THR A 30 10.13 -4.35 0.29
C THR A 30 11.61 -4.60 0.61
N ALA A 31 12.50 -4.40 -0.35
CA ALA A 31 13.92 -4.64 -0.20
C ALA A 31 14.56 -3.71 0.85
N ILE A 32 14.15 -2.45 0.90
CA ILE A 32 14.68 -1.47 1.87
C ILE A 32 14.35 -1.88 3.33
N PRO A 33 13.09 -2.13 3.72
CA PRO A 33 12.75 -2.64 5.06
C PRO A 33 13.51 -3.92 5.44
N PHE A 34 13.61 -4.88 4.50
CA PHE A 34 14.32 -6.14 4.74
C PHE A 34 15.81 -5.92 4.96
N GLY A 35 16.45 -5.09 4.14
CA GLY A 35 17.86 -4.74 4.30
C GLY A 35 18.14 -4.01 5.62
N LEU A 36 17.27 -3.09 6.01
CA LEU A 36 17.36 -2.39 7.30
C LEU A 36 17.21 -3.36 8.48
N ALA A 37 16.28 -4.30 8.40
CA ALA A 37 16.05 -5.30 9.44
C ALA A 37 17.23 -6.30 9.56
N MET A 38 17.84 -6.70 8.44
CA MET A 38 18.97 -7.63 8.43
C MET A 38 20.29 -7.01 8.90
N THR A 39 20.54 -5.75 8.55
CA THR A 39 21.80 -5.07 8.90
C THR A 39 21.81 -4.48 10.31
N ALA A 40 20.63 -4.29 10.91
CA ALA A 40 20.47 -3.65 12.23
C ALA A 40 21.26 -2.33 12.36
N SER A 41 21.38 -1.58 11.26
CA SER A 41 22.23 -0.40 11.14
C SER A 41 21.72 0.83 11.89
N LEU A 42 20.45 0.84 12.29
CA LEU A 42 19.78 1.94 12.99
C LEU A 42 19.21 1.49 14.35
N PRO A 43 18.98 2.43 15.28
CA PRO A 43 18.28 2.15 16.54
C PRO A 43 16.95 1.44 16.29
N LYS A 44 16.66 0.41 17.09
CA LYS A 44 15.48 -0.47 16.89
C LYS A 44 14.17 0.30 16.71
N ASN A 45 13.95 1.34 17.50
CA ASN A 45 12.74 2.17 17.42
C ASN A 45 12.62 2.90 16.07
N LEU A 46 13.74 3.42 15.57
CA LEU A 46 13.79 4.11 14.29
C LEU A 46 13.60 3.13 13.12
N THR A 47 14.23 1.96 13.20
CA THR A 47 14.04 0.87 12.23
C THR A 47 12.59 0.44 12.14
N VAL A 48 11.92 0.20 13.28
CA VAL A 48 10.50 -0.16 13.33
C VAL A 48 9.63 0.93 12.72
N LEU A 49 9.88 2.20 13.05
CA LEU A 49 9.13 3.32 12.48
C LEU A 49 9.23 3.37 10.95
N ILE A 50 10.44 3.21 10.41
CA ILE A 50 10.67 3.20 8.95
C ILE A 50 9.95 2.02 8.31
N ILE A 51 10.08 0.81 8.86
CA ILE A 51 9.41 -0.39 8.33
C ILE A 51 7.89 -0.19 8.28
N VAL A 52 7.28 0.34 9.36
CA VAL A 52 5.84 0.61 9.42
C VAL A 52 5.43 1.66 8.38
N ALA A 53 6.18 2.75 8.25
CA ALA A 53 5.89 3.78 7.26
C ALA A 53 5.96 3.23 5.83
N MET A 54 6.98 2.43 5.52
CA MET A 54 7.12 1.78 4.22
C MET A 54 6.01 0.76 3.96
N ALA A 55 5.56 0.02 4.97
CA ALA A 55 4.44 -0.90 4.85
C ALA A 55 3.12 -0.17 4.51
N VAL A 56 2.87 1.00 5.10
CA VAL A 56 1.69 1.83 4.75
C VAL A 56 1.78 2.30 3.30
N ILE A 57 2.94 2.80 2.87
CA ILE A 57 3.16 3.22 1.47
C ILE A 57 2.97 2.01 0.53
N GLN A 58 3.39 0.81 0.93
CA GLN A 58 3.26 -0.41 0.14
C GLN A 58 1.81 -0.77 -0.14
N VAL A 59 0.94 -0.62 0.86
CA VAL A 59 -0.51 -0.79 0.68
C VAL A 59 -1.03 0.19 -0.36
N VAL A 60 -0.64 1.47 -0.28
CA VAL A 60 -1.06 2.49 -1.26
C VAL A 60 -0.60 2.15 -2.68
N VAL A 61 0.64 1.69 -2.85
CA VAL A 61 1.17 1.24 -4.15
C VAL A 61 0.33 0.11 -4.73
N HIS A 62 -0.06 -0.88 -3.90
CA HIS A 62 -0.91 -1.98 -4.35
C HIS A 62 -2.31 -1.51 -4.76
N LEU A 63 -2.91 -0.60 -3.99
CA LEU A 63 -4.24 -0.06 -4.29
C LEU A 63 -4.25 0.73 -5.61
N VAL A 64 -3.19 1.49 -5.90
CA VAL A 64 -3.10 2.32 -7.10
C VAL A 64 -2.71 1.50 -8.33
N TYR A 65 -1.61 0.74 -8.27
CA TYR A 65 -1.02 0.11 -9.46
C TYR A 65 -1.55 -1.30 -9.76
N PHE A 66 -2.02 -2.05 -8.75
CA PHE A 66 -2.51 -3.42 -8.96
C PHE A 66 -4.03 -3.46 -8.96
N LEU A 67 -4.66 -2.87 -7.93
CA LEU A 67 -6.11 -2.82 -7.83
C LEU A 67 -6.74 -1.78 -8.77
N HIS A 68 -5.93 -0.98 -9.47
CA HIS A 68 -6.36 0.08 -10.38
C HIS A 68 -7.51 0.89 -9.77
N MET A 69 -7.34 1.28 -8.50
CA MET A 69 -8.36 2.04 -7.79
C MET A 69 -8.42 3.46 -8.35
N ASP A 70 -9.27 3.68 -9.34
CA ASP A 70 -9.35 4.94 -10.05
C ASP A 70 -10.15 5.98 -9.24
N ARG A 71 -9.69 7.24 -9.26
CA ARG A 71 -10.36 8.38 -8.60
C ARG A 71 -11.45 8.99 -9.50
N SER A 72 -11.89 8.25 -10.52
CA SER A 72 -12.92 8.68 -11.46
C SER A 72 -14.26 8.89 -10.75
N LYS A 73 -15.15 9.69 -11.37
CA LYS A 73 -16.48 9.96 -10.81
C LYS A 73 -17.32 8.69 -10.65
N GLU A 74 -17.08 7.68 -11.49
CA GLU A 74 -17.78 6.40 -11.50
C GLU A 74 -17.28 5.48 -10.37
N GLN A 75 -15.98 5.49 -10.08
CA GLN A 75 -15.36 4.64 -9.06
C GLN A 75 -15.26 5.31 -7.67
N ARG A 76 -15.69 6.57 -7.54
CA ARG A 76 -15.74 7.32 -6.26
C ARG A 76 -16.48 6.58 -5.14
N ASN A 77 -17.55 5.85 -5.48
CA ASN A 77 -18.29 5.05 -4.52
C ASN A 77 -17.44 3.88 -4.01
N ASN A 78 -16.66 3.24 -4.89
CA ASN A 78 -15.74 2.16 -4.52
C ASN A 78 -14.63 2.66 -3.59
N VAL A 79 -14.05 3.84 -3.89
CA VAL A 79 -13.05 4.49 -3.02
C VAL A 79 -13.64 4.82 -1.65
N SER A 80 -14.89 5.31 -1.61
CA SER A 80 -15.57 5.66 -0.36
C SER A 80 -15.87 4.43 0.49
N THR A 81 -16.35 3.34 -0.12
CA THR A 81 -16.56 2.04 0.55
C THR A 81 -15.25 1.47 1.07
N PHE A 82 -14.18 1.51 0.27
CA PHE A 82 -12.86 1.03 0.69
C PHE A 82 -12.33 1.81 1.91
N LEU A 83 -12.45 3.13 1.90
CA LEU A 83 -12.03 3.98 3.00
C LEU A 83 -12.84 3.70 4.27
N PHE A 84 -14.16 3.54 4.14
CA PHE A 84 -15.03 3.16 5.24
C PHE A 84 -14.63 1.81 5.85
N THR A 85 -14.44 0.78 5.02
CA THR A 85 -13.98 -0.55 5.46
C THR A 85 -12.62 -0.47 6.16
N THR A 86 -11.68 0.30 5.62
CA THR A 86 -10.35 0.49 6.22
C THR A 86 -10.46 1.16 7.59
N LEU A 87 -11.31 2.17 7.72
CA LEU A 87 -11.58 2.85 8.99
C LEU A 87 -12.18 1.88 10.02
N VAL A 88 -13.17 1.06 9.62
CA VAL A 88 -13.76 0.05 10.50
C VAL A 88 -12.72 -0.97 10.97
N ILE A 89 -11.86 -1.46 10.07
CA ILE A 89 -10.77 -2.38 10.44
C ILE A 89 -9.80 -1.70 11.42
N ALA A 90 -9.41 -0.45 11.17
CA ALA A 90 -8.52 0.30 12.05
C ALA A 90 -9.12 0.48 13.45
N LEU A 91 -10.43 0.75 13.55
CA LEU A 91 -11.12 0.82 14.83
C LEU A 91 -11.18 -0.54 15.52
N LEU A 92 -11.55 -1.61 14.81
CA LEU A 92 -11.64 -2.95 15.41
C LEU A 92 -10.28 -3.43 15.92
N VAL A 93 -9.23 -3.31 15.12
CA VAL A 93 -7.87 -3.73 15.51
C VAL A 93 -7.31 -2.80 16.59
N GLY A 94 -7.44 -1.49 16.42
CA GLY A 94 -6.96 -0.51 17.40
C GLY A 94 -7.64 -0.66 18.76
N LEU A 95 -8.97 -0.75 18.79
CA LEU A 95 -9.74 -0.90 20.02
C LEU A 95 -9.52 -2.27 20.67
N SER A 96 -9.40 -3.36 19.90
CA SER A 96 -9.13 -4.68 20.46
C SER A 96 -7.75 -4.74 21.12
N LEU A 97 -6.71 -4.22 20.47
CA LEU A 97 -5.37 -4.11 21.06
C LEU A 97 -5.38 -3.21 22.30
N TRP A 98 -6.09 -2.09 22.26
CA TRP A 98 -6.26 -1.21 23.42
C TRP A 98 -6.90 -1.93 24.60
N ILE A 99 -8.01 -2.64 24.38
CA ILE A 99 -8.72 -3.39 25.41
C ILE A 99 -7.81 -4.47 26.01
N MET A 100 -7.12 -5.25 25.16
CA MET A 100 -6.19 -6.28 25.62
C MET A 100 -5.06 -5.71 26.47
N PHE A 101 -4.47 -4.59 26.04
CA PHE A 101 -3.43 -3.91 26.79
C PHE A 101 -3.99 -3.42 28.13
N SER A 102 -5.11 -2.70 28.14
CA SER A 102 -5.74 -2.20 29.37
C SER A 102 -6.00 -3.32 30.39
N ILE A 103 -6.57 -4.45 29.95
CA ILE A 103 -6.85 -5.58 30.85
C ILE A 103 -5.55 -6.22 31.34
N HIS A 104 -4.52 -6.35 30.50
CA HIS A 104 -3.23 -6.91 30.89
C HIS A 104 -2.53 -6.09 31.98
N PHE A 105 -2.58 -4.75 31.90
CA PHE A 105 -2.04 -3.87 32.95
C PHE A 105 -2.80 -4.02 34.27
N GLU A 106 -4.13 -4.06 34.23
CA GLU A 106 -4.95 -4.22 35.44
C GLU A 106 -4.80 -5.59 36.10
N MET A 107 -4.59 -6.66 35.33
CA MET A 107 -4.37 -8.01 35.87
C MET A 107 -2.97 -8.21 36.45
N LEU A 108 -1.94 -7.50 35.95
CA LEU A 108 -0.57 -7.56 36.48
C LEU A 108 -0.33 -6.58 37.64
N ALA A 109 -1.17 -5.55 37.80
CA ALA A 109 -1.06 -4.56 38.86
C ALA A 109 -1.60 -5.06 40.22
N LYS A 110 -2.03 -6.31 40.32
CA LYS A 110 -2.57 -6.95 41.53
C LYS A 110 -1.75 -8.17 41.91
#